data_AF-A0A1F3H0Q7-F1
#
_entry.id   AF-A0A1F3H0Q7-F1
#
_cell.length_a   1.000
_cell.length_b   1.000
_cell.length_c   1.000
_cell.angle_alpha   90.00
_cell.angle_beta   90.00
_cell.angle_gamma   90.00
#
_symmetry.space_group_name_H-M   'P 1'
#
loop_
_entity.id
_entity.type
_entity.pdbx_description
1 polymer ?
#
loop_
_entity_poly.entity_id
_entity_poly.type
_entity_poly.pdbx_seq_one_letter_code
_entity_poly.pdbx_strand_id
1 'polypeptide(L)' 'MVSPQNVLRRGYTLTLKDGRIVTSMQDLGVDDTIETRFRDGISVSRITGLHMSDNSQEEK' A
#
# COMPACT_ATOMS: atom_id res chain seq x y z
N MET A 1 6.34 -16.43 12.90
CA MET A 1 6.65 -15.56 11.73
C MET A 1 5.50 -15.63 10.75
N VAL A 2 4.85 -14.50 10.45
CA VAL A 2 3.70 -14.47 9.52
C VAL A 2 4.27 -14.38 8.10
N SER A 3 4.23 -15.47 7.34
CA SER A 3 4.67 -15.46 5.93
C SER A 3 3.72 -14.58 5.10
N PRO A 4 4.23 -13.65 4.25
CA PRO A 4 3.41 -12.80 3.37
C PRO A 4 2.43 -13.58 2.50
N GLN A 5 2.77 -14.84 2.14
CA GLN A 5 1.89 -15.72 1.37
C GLN A 5 0.57 -16.02 2.12
N ASN A 6 0.60 -16.10 3.46
CA ASN A 6 -0.60 -16.32 4.27
C ASN A 6 -1.42 -15.03 4.46
N VAL A 7 -0.84 -13.85 4.20
CA VAL A 7 -1.54 -12.57 4.23
C VAL A 7 -2.31 -12.38 2.92
N LEU A 8 -1.70 -12.62 1.76
CA LEU A 8 -2.40 -12.58 0.45
C LEU A 8 -3.59 -13.58 0.38
N ARG A 9 -3.47 -14.74 1.05
CA ARG A 9 -4.56 -15.72 1.15
C ARG A 9 -5.77 -15.26 1.98
N ARG A 10 -5.64 -14.17 2.75
CA ARG A 10 -6.73 -13.56 3.52
C ARG A 10 -7.41 -12.38 2.81
N GLY A 11 -7.01 -12.07 1.58
CA GLY A 11 -7.63 -11.00 0.78
C GLY A 11 -6.91 -9.65 0.87
N TYR A 12 -5.69 -9.62 1.41
CA TYR A 12 -4.85 -8.43 1.38
C TYR A 12 -4.18 -8.25 0.01
N THR A 13 -3.85 -7.02 -0.31
CA THR A 13 -3.14 -6.62 -1.53
C THR A 13 -1.76 -6.08 -1.19
N LEU A 14 -0.85 -6.09 -2.17
CA LEU A 14 0.45 -5.42 -2.06
C LEU A 14 0.49 -4.25 -3.02
N THR A 15 0.75 -3.05 -2.50
CA THR A 15 0.99 -1.87 -3.32
C THR A 15 2.48 -1.73 -3.59
N LEU A 16 2.83 -1.50 -4.85
CA LEU A 16 4.17 -1.24 -5.32
C LEU A 16 4.24 0.09 -6.05
N LYS A 17 5.38 0.75 -5.95
CA LYS A 17 5.76 1.91 -6.77
C LYS A 17 7.11 1.60 -7.39
N ASP A 18 7.21 1.68 -8.71
CA ASP A 18 8.44 1.36 -9.46
C ASP A 18 9.04 -0.01 -9.09
N GLY A 19 8.18 -1.02 -8.91
CA GLY A 19 8.57 -2.39 -8.54
C GLY A 19 8.99 -2.59 -7.07
N ARG A 20 8.92 -1.55 -6.22
CA ARG A 20 9.24 -1.62 -4.78
C ARG A 20 7.96 -1.61 -3.94
N ILE A 21 7.91 -2.45 -2.91
CA ILE A 21 6.78 -2.48 -1.97
C ILE A 21 6.74 -1.15 -1.20
N VAL A 22 5.57 -0.52 -1.21
CA VAL A 22 5.31 0.69 -0.44
C VAL A 22 4.84 0.30 0.96
N THR A 23 5.53 0.79 1.98
CA THR A 23 5.18 0.53 3.39
C THR A 23 4.79 1.79 4.15
N SER A 24 5.07 2.97 3.61
CA SER A 24 4.67 4.24 4.19
C SER A 24 3.95 5.13 3.18
N MET A 25 2.97 5.90 3.66
CA MET A 25 2.31 6.96 2.87
C MET A 25 3.27 8.09 2.48
N GLN A 26 4.40 8.26 3.19
CA GLN A 26 5.42 9.25 2.83
C GLN A 26 6.17 8.89 1.54
N ASP A 27 6.14 7.62 1.12
CA ASP A 27 6.82 7.15 -0.09
C ASP A 27 5.97 7.40 -1.37
N LEU A 28 4.74 7.90 -1.18
CA LEU A 28 3.77 8.19 -2.22
C LEU A 28 3.55 9.69 -2.38
N GLY A 29 3.31 10.10 -3.62
CA GLY A 29 2.92 11.44 -4.02
C GLY A 29 1.69 11.41 -4.92
N VAL A 30 1.05 12.58 -5.06
CA VAL A 30 0.01 12.77 -6.08
C VAL A 30 0.64 12.61 -7.47
N ASP A 31 -0.12 12.06 -8.40
CA ASP A 31 0.28 11.68 -9.77
C ASP A 31 1.25 10.50 -9.90
N ASP A 32 1.72 9.93 -8.78
CA ASP A 32 2.47 8.68 -8.82
C ASP A 32 1.63 7.56 -9.43
N THR A 33 2.31 6.70 -10.20
CA THR A 33 1.73 5.45 -10.70
C THR A 33 2.13 4.31 -9.77
N ILE A 34 1.12 3.58 -9.30
CA ILE A 34 1.29 2.43 -8.41
C ILE A 34 0.72 1.16 -9.03
N GLU A 35 1.29 0.04 -8.65
CA GLU A 35 0.80 -1.30 -8.96
C GLU A 35 0.22 -1.93 -7.70
N THR A 36 -1.04 -2.36 -7.75
CA THR A 36 -1.65 -3.13 -6.68
C THR A 36 -1.74 -4.59 -7.11
N ARG A 37 -0.98 -5.46 -6.45
CA ARG A 37 -1.02 -6.91 -6.67
C ARG A 37 -2.11 -7.53 -5.82
N PHE A 38 -3.06 -8.13 -6.51
CA PHE A 38 -4.11 -8.98 -5.96
C PHE A 38 -3.68 -10.45 -6.07
N ARG A 39 -4.52 -11.35 -5.57
CA ARG A 39 -4.27 -12.80 -5.70
C ARG A 39 -4.27 -13.26 -7.16
N ASP A 40 -5.08 -12.62 -7.98
CA ASP A 40 -5.50 -13.01 -9.32
C ASP A 40 -5.02 -12.06 -10.42
N GLY A 41 -4.32 -10.99 -10.06
CA GLY A 41 -3.84 -10.02 -11.04
C GLY A 41 -3.15 -8.81 -10.45
N ILE A 42 -2.88 -7.84 -11.32
CA ILE A 42 -2.24 -6.58 -11.00
C ILE A 42 -3.10 -5.46 -11.56
N SER A 43 -3.42 -4.48 -10.72
CA SER A 43 -4.05 -3.22 -11.15
C SER A 43 -3.01 -2.12 -11.17
N VAL A 44 -3.06 -1.24 -12.17
CA VAL A 44 -2.23 -0.05 -12.27
C VAL A 44 -3.11 1.17 -12.07
N SER A 45 -2.75 2.04 -11.15
CA SER A 45 -3.54 3.24 -10.84
C SER A 45 -2.65 4.45 -10.62
N ARG A 46 -3.24 5.65 -10.81
CA ARG A 46 -2.62 6.93 -10.50
C ARG A 46 -3.20 7.50 -9.22
N ILE A 47 -2.34 8.02 -8.35
CA ILE A 47 -2.76 8.64 -7.10
C ILE A 47 -3.33 10.03 -7.37
N THR A 48 -4.57 10.28 -6.95
CA THR A 48 -5.23 11.60 -7.09
C THR A 48 -5.30 12.37 -5.77
N GLY A 49 -5.01 11.72 -4.64
CA GLY A 49 -5.04 12.33 -3.32
C GLY A 49 -4.50 11.38 -2.26
N LEU A 50 -3.88 11.96 -1.23
CA LEU A 50 -3.34 11.25 -0.07
C LEU A 50 -3.99 11.83 1.18
N HIS A 51 -4.56 10.96 2.01
CA HIS A 51 -5.08 11.33 3.32
C HIS A 51 -4.24 10.65 4.39
N MET A 52 -3.39 11.43 5.07
CA MET A 52 -2.70 10.97 6.28
C MET A 52 -3.65 11.15 7.47
N SER A 53 -4.00 10.04 8.13
CA SER A 53 -4.55 10.11 9.47
C SER A 53 -3.39 10.32 10.44
N ASP A 54 -3.23 11.55 10.94
CA ASP A 54 -2.24 11.87 11.95
C ASP A 54 -2.70 11.26 13.29
N ASN A 55 -2.18 10.08 13.63
CA ASN A 55 -2.49 9.42 14.90
C ASN A 55 -1.44 9.83 15.95
N SER A 56 -1.35 11.13 16.21
CA SER A 56 -0.54 11.73 17.26
C SER A 56 -1.43 12.15 18.43
N GLN A 57 -2.20 11.20 18.97
CA GLN A 57 -2.88 11.30 20.28
C GLN A 57 -3.04 9.89 20.85
N GLU A 58 -2.13 9.45 21.74
CA GLU A 58 -2.45 8.70 22.97
C GLU A 58 -1.16 8.45 23.78
N GLU A 59 -0.65 9.49 24.45
CA GLU A 59 0.06 9.32 25.72
C GLU A 59 -0.61 10.26 26.72
N LYS A 60 -1.42 9.67 27.61
CA LYS A 60 -1.94 10.33 28.81
C LYS A 60 -1.59 9.47 30.02
#